data_AF-A0A158FKL6-F1
#
_entry.id   AF-A0A158FKL6-F1
#
_cell.length_a   1.000
_cell.length_b   1.000
_cell.length_c   1.000
_cell.angle_alpha   90.00
_cell.angle_beta   90.00
_cell.angle_gamma   90.00
#
_symmetry.space_group_name_H-M   'P 1'
#
loop_
_entity.id
_entity.type
_entity.pdbx_description
1 polymer ?
#
loop_
_entity_poly.entity_id
_entity_poly.type
_entity_poly.pdbx_seq_one_letter_code
_entity_poly.pdbx_strand_id
1 'polypeptide(L)'
;MKRNKPLVSKTPMKRSPFKTADRATTLRRSAMKARVKKPTVEEGSKYLAACRDEPCYLRVFGVCVGRESVVPCHSNQLRHGKGKGIKAKHEFTVPGCWACHAWIDQGKAAREVKFSTWDRGYERWVPVRAEKMGLKEEEGAVLDSNSGGDGVALAPRPQREAVCDGAVPADADARNDGVSAGAAEDSEQRQAVCLG
;
A
#
# COMPACT_ATOMS: atom_id res chain seq x y z
N MET A 1 24.30 43.71 -43.22
CA MET A 1 23.43 43.21 -44.32
C MET A 1 22.05 43.87 -44.20
N LYS A 2 21.62 44.67 -45.18
CA LYS A 2 20.27 45.25 -45.23
C LYS A 2 19.29 44.20 -45.78
N ARG A 3 18.11 44.07 -45.18
CA ARG A 3 17.05 43.14 -45.61
C ARG A 3 16.27 43.81 -46.74
N ASN A 4 16.37 43.30 -47.96
CA ASN A 4 15.88 43.95 -49.18
C ASN A 4 14.49 43.47 -49.65
N LYS A 5 13.75 42.70 -48.84
CA LYS A 5 12.41 42.20 -49.20
C LYS A 5 11.42 42.47 -48.06
N PRO A 6 10.27 43.12 -48.32
CA PRO A 6 9.23 43.29 -47.31
C PRO A 6 8.56 41.94 -46.98
N LEU A 7 8.12 41.77 -45.74
CA LEU A 7 7.41 40.58 -45.29
C LEU A 7 6.05 40.51 -45.99
N VAL A 8 5.84 39.48 -46.82
CA VAL A 8 4.54 39.21 -47.44
C VAL A 8 3.67 38.47 -46.42
N SER A 9 2.55 39.06 -46.01
CA SER A 9 1.57 38.40 -45.14
C SER A 9 0.82 37.31 -45.90
N LYS A 10 0.80 36.09 -45.37
CA LYS A 10 0.01 34.98 -45.91
C LYS A 10 -1.48 35.24 -45.69
N THR A 11 -2.30 34.84 -46.67
CA THR A 11 -3.77 34.93 -46.61
C THR A 11 -4.32 34.19 -45.39
N PRO A 12 -5.34 34.74 -44.70
CA PRO A 12 -5.95 34.08 -43.55
C PRO A 12 -6.69 32.81 -43.99
N MET A 13 -6.50 31.72 -43.25
CA MET A 13 -7.23 30.47 -43.48
C MET A 13 -8.75 30.70 -43.31
N LYS A 14 -9.55 30.28 -44.29
CA LYS A 14 -11.01 30.26 -44.17
C LYS A 14 -11.41 29.32 -43.02
N ARG A 15 -12.10 29.84 -42.01
CA ARG A 15 -12.70 29.04 -40.94
C ARG A 15 -13.94 28.35 -41.51
N SER A 16 -13.91 27.03 -41.62
CA SER A 16 -15.13 26.26 -41.89
C SER A 16 -15.99 26.15 -40.62
N PRO A 17 -17.32 26.09 -40.75
CA PRO A 17 -18.18 25.83 -39.60
C PRO A 17 -17.85 24.46 -39.01
N PHE A 18 -17.68 24.41 -37.69
CA PHE A 18 -17.50 23.16 -36.96
C PHE A 18 -18.78 22.34 -37.10
N LYS A 19 -18.76 21.25 -37.89
CA LYS A 19 -19.94 20.38 -38.03
C LYS A 19 -20.21 19.69 -36.70
N THR A 20 -21.42 19.86 -36.17
CA THR A 20 -21.87 19.10 -35.00
C THR A 20 -21.96 17.62 -35.36
N ALA A 21 -21.51 16.75 -34.45
CA ALA A 21 -21.58 15.32 -34.67
C ALA A 21 -23.04 14.86 -34.71
N ASP A 22 -23.35 13.87 -35.55
CA ASP A 22 -24.69 13.29 -35.62
C ASP A 22 -25.06 12.59 -34.30
N ARG A 23 -26.37 12.43 -34.08
CA ARG A 23 -26.92 11.88 -32.83
C ARG A 23 -26.43 10.46 -32.53
N ALA A 24 -26.18 9.64 -33.55
CA ALA A 24 -25.67 8.28 -33.34
C ALA A 24 -24.21 8.32 -32.88
N THR A 25 -23.40 9.22 -33.44
CA THR A 25 -22.02 9.47 -33.02
C THR A 25 -21.94 10.04 -31.61
N THR A 26 -22.85 10.93 -31.21
CA THR A 26 -22.89 11.47 -29.83
C THR A 26 -23.30 10.40 -28.81
N LEU A 27 -24.27 9.55 -29.14
CA LEU A 27 -24.67 8.44 -28.26
C LEU A 27 -23.56 7.39 -28.12
N ARG A 28 -22.88 6.99 -29.20
CA ARG A 28 -21.72 6.09 -29.15
C ARG A 28 -20.58 6.64 -28.30
N ARG A 29 -20.26 7.94 -28.44
CA ARG A 29 -19.27 8.62 -27.60
C ARG A 29 -19.69 8.70 -26.12
N SER A 30 -20.98 8.76 -25.85
CA SER A 30 -21.50 8.82 -24.47
C SER A 30 -21.46 7.44 -23.80
N ALA A 31 -21.78 6.37 -24.53
CA ALA A 31 -21.62 5.00 -24.06
C ALA A 31 -20.15 4.63 -23.77
N MET A 32 -19.21 5.10 -24.59
CA MET A 32 -17.76 4.92 -24.35
C MET A 32 -17.21 5.78 -23.20
N LYS A 33 -17.99 6.74 -22.69
CA LYS A 33 -17.61 7.67 -21.61
C LYS A 33 -18.26 7.32 -20.28
N ALA A 34 -18.44 6.03 -19.98
CA ALA A 34 -18.57 5.61 -18.59
C ALA A 34 -17.26 6.00 -17.86
N ARG A 35 -17.19 7.26 -17.42
CA ARG A 35 -16.01 7.88 -16.84
C ARG A 35 -15.84 7.24 -15.47
N VAL A 36 -14.70 6.58 -15.26
CA VAL A 36 -14.26 6.17 -13.91
C VAL A 36 -14.42 7.39 -13.00
N LYS A 37 -15.30 7.26 -11.98
CA LYS A 37 -15.55 8.34 -11.03
C LYS A 37 -14.21 8.70 -10.41
N LYS A 38 -13.85 9.99 -10.52
CA LYS A 38 -12.68 10.50 -9.79
C LYS A 38 -13.05 10.47 -8.31
N PRO A 39 -12.16 10.00 -7.42
CA PRO A 39 -12.42 10.05 -5.99
C PRO A 39 -12.85 11.44 -5.58
N THR A 40 -13.86 11.53 -4.73
CA THR A 40 -14.32 12.83 -4.22
C THR A 40 -13.24 13.40 -3.29
N VAL A 41 -13.17 14.72 -3.15
CA VAL A 41 -12.21 15.36 -2.22
C VAL A 41 -12.42 14.86 -0.79
N GLU A 42 -13.67 14.54 -0.44
CA GLU A 42 -14.06 13.97 0.86
C GLU A 42 -13.52 12.56 1.09
N GLU A 43 -13.53 11.69 0.07
CA GLU A 43 -12.92 10.36 0.18
C GLU A 43 -11.41 10.47 0.42
N GLY A 44 -10.74 11.40 -0.27
CA GLY A 44 -9.31 11.64 -0.08
C GLY A 44 -8.96 12.21 1.30
N SER A 45 -9.79 13.10 1.85
CA SER A 45 -9.52 13.75 3.13
C SER A 45 -9.58 12.77 4.31
N LYS A 46 -10.40 11.71 4.23
CA LYS A 46 -10.47 10.63 5.23
C LYS A 46 -9.12 9.95 5.46
N TYR A 47 -8.41 9.61 4.39
CA TYR A 47 -7.07 8.99 4.47
C TYR A 47 -6.04 9.91 5.14
N LEU A 48 -6.08 11.21 4.82
CA LEU A 48 -5.17 12.19 5.39
C LEU A 48 -5.49 12.45 6.87
N ALA A 49 -6.77 12.48 7.23
CA ALA A 49 -7.22 12.63 8.61
C ALA A 49 -6.81 11.41 9.46
N ALA A 50 -6.86 10.19 8.90
CA ALA A 50 -6.45 8.98 9.59
C ALA A 50 -4.97 9.01 10.03
N CYS A 51 -4.11 9.72 9.29
CA CYS A 51 -2.69 9.86 9.62
C CYS A 51 -2.40 10.85 10.76
N ARG A 52 -3.37 11.68 11.18
CA ARG A 52 -3.18 12.63 12.27
C ARG A 52 -3.09 11.89 13.61
N ASP A 53 -2.23 12.39 14.49
CA ASP A 53 -1.98 11.92 15.86
C ASP A 53 -1.43 10.49 15.98
N GLU A 54 -1.05 9.87 14.86
CA GLU A 54 -0.41 8.57 14.81
C GLU A 54 1.09 8.64 15.12
N PRO A 55 1.72 7.56 15.59
CA PRO A 55 3.18 7.47 15.63
C PRO A 55 3.77 7.46 14.21
N CYS A 56 5.08 7.71 14.08
CA CYS A 56 5.76 7.49 12.81
C CYS A 56 5.84 6.00 12.50
N TYR A 57 5.28 5.57 11.37
CA TYR A 57 5.33 4.18 10.90
C TYR A 57 6.55 3.90 10.02
N LEU A 58 7.23 4.93 9.50
CA LEU A 58 8.44 4.75 8.68
C LEU A 58 9.64 4.31 9.52
N ARG A 59 9.78 4.81 10.76
CA ARG A 59 10.79 4.43 11.76
C ARG A 59 12.20 4.24 11.19
N VAL A 60 12.64 5.16 10.34
CA VAL A 60 13.97 5.13 9.72
C VAL A 60 15.03 5.31 10.82
N PHE A 61 15.93 4.34 10.96
CA PHE A 61 16.98 4.35 11.98
C PHE A 61 17.89 5.58 11.83
N GLY A 62 18.17 6.27 12.94
CA GLY A 62 19.00 7.49 12.98
C GLY A 62 18.36 8.74 12.35
N VAL A 63 17.13 8.65 11.84
CA VAL A 63 16.41 9.78 11.20
C VAL A 63 15.08 10.07 11.89
N CYS A 64 14.42 9.05 12.43
CA CYS A 64 13.08 9.19 12.99
C CYS A 64 13.08 10.04 14.27
N VAL A 65 12.19 11.04 14.31
CA VAL A 65 11.98 11.93 15.48
C VAL A 65 10.69 11.61 16.25
N GLY A 66 10.01 10.50 15.96
CA GLY A 66 8.82 10.07 16.70
C GLY A 66 7.50 10.68 16.22
N ARG A 67 6.57 10.97 17.14
CA ARG A 67 5.15 11.27 16.86
C ARG A 67 4.83 12.76 16.65
N GLU A 68 5.68 13.65 17.13
CA GLU A 68 5.35 15.09 17.28
C GLU A 68 5.11 15.82 15.97
N SER A 69 5.65 15.30 14.88
CA SER A 69 5.70 15.95 13.56
C SER A 69 5.16 15.06 12.45
N VAL A 70 4.23 14.18 12.80
CA VAL A 70 3.70 13.18 11.87
C VAL A 70 2.83 13.85 10.81
N VAL A 71 3.17 13.56 9.56
CA VAL A 71 2.49 14.04 8.36
C VAL A 71 2.15 12.86 7.43
N PRO A 72 1.11 12.97 6.60
CA PRO A 72 0.76 11.94 5.63
C PRO A 72 1.80 11.87 4.50
N CYS A 73 2.67 10.87 4.56
CA CYS A 73 3.74 10.62 3.60
C CYS A 73 3.22 9.81 2.41
N HIS A 74 3.18 10.41 1.23
CA HIS A 74 2.72 9.74 0.02
C HIS A 74 3.81 8.80 -0.53
N SER A 75 3.40 7.72 -1.19
CA SER A 75 4.36 6.82 -1.82
C SER A 75 5.08 7.48 -3.00
N ASN A 76 6.37 7.15 -3.15
CA ASN A 76 7.21 7.61 -4.25
C ASN A 76 7.27 6.65 -5.45
N GLN A 77 6.42 5.62 -5.46
CA GLN A 77 6.42 4.56 -6.45
C GLN A 77 5.40 4.82 -7.58
N LEU A 78 5.77 4.51 -8.82
CA LEU A 78 4.90 4.70 -9.99
C LEU A 78 3.64 3.82 -9.93
N ARG A 79 3.74 2.59 -9.39
CA ARG A 79 2.62 1.66 -9.23
C ARG A 79 1.45 2.22 -8.40
N HIS A 80 1.73 3.19 -7.54
CA HIS A 80 0.74 3.86 -6.68
C HIS A 80 0.10 5.09 -7.32
N GLY A 81 0.27 5.27 -8.64
CA GLY A 81 -0.30 6.38 -9.39
C GLY A 81 0.52 7.68 -9.32
N LYS A 82 1.78 7.62 -8.86
CA LYS A 82 2.68 8.78 -8.92
C LYS A 82 3.02 9.12 -10.37
N GLY A 83 2.96 10.40 -10.73
CA GLY A 83 3.28 10.89 -12.06
C GLY A 83 4.04 12.22 -12.05
N LYS A 84 4.38 12.75 -13.23
CA LYS A 84 4.99 14.08 -13.34
C LYS A 84 4.00 15.14 -12.85
N GLY A 85 4.27 15.73 -11.70
CA GLY A 85 3.40 16.72 -11.05
C GLY A 85 2.17 16.15 -10.34
N ILE A 86 2.05 14.83 -10.22
CA ILE A 86 0.91 14.17 -9.57
C ILE A 86 1.43 13.33 -8.39
N LYS A 87 0.92 13.62 -7.19
CA LYS A 87 1.17 12.81 -5.98
C LYS A 87 0.50 11.45 -6.13
N ALA A 88 1.05 10.42 -5.49
CA ALA A 88 0.39 9.12 -5.40
C ALA A 88 -1.03 9.27 -4.82
N LYS A 89 -1.90 8.29 -5.08
CA LYS A 89 -3.26 8.31 -4.53
C LYS A 89 -3.23 8.36 -3.00
N HIS A 90 -4.26 8.95 -2.38
CA HIS A 90 -4.35 9.08 -0.92
C HIS A 90 -4.40 7.74 -0.18
N GLU A 91 -4.88 6.68 -0.84
CA GLU A 91 -4.80 5.29 -0.34
C GLU A 91 -3.36 4.81 -0.14
N PHE A 92 -2.37 5.42 -0.79
CA PHE A 92 -0.95 5.10 -0.63
C PHE A 92 -0.25 6.19 0.18
N THR A 93 -0.75 6.42 1.40
CA THR A 93 -0.17 7.31 2.40
C THR A 93 0.15 6.57 3.70
N VAL A 94 1.25 6.96 4.33
CA VAL A 94 1.71 6.44 5.63
C VAL A 94 1.98 7.61 6.58
N PRO A 95 1.57 7.54 7.85
CA PRO A 95 2.00 8.49 8.87
C PRO A 95 3.51 8.42 9.10
N GLY A 96 4.20 9.53 8.86
CA GLY A 96 5.64 9.63 9.06
C GLY A 96 6.05 10.99 9.58
N CYS A 97 7.02 11.04 10.49
CA CYS A 97 7.57 12.30 11.00
C CYS A 97 8.26 13.11 9.88
N TRP A 98 8.38 14.42 10.07
CA TRP A 98 8.95 15.33 9.06
C TRP A 98 10.35 14.89 8.56
N ALA A 99 11.19 14.37 9.45
CA ALA A 99 12.53 13.90 9.10
C ALA A 99 12.51 12.64 8.23
N CYS A 100 11.66 11.65 8.58
CA CYS A 100 11.46 10.46 7.74
C CYS A 100 10.82 10.82 6.40
N HIS A 101 9.88 11.78 6.39
CA HIS A 101 9.27 12.28 5.16
C HIS A 101 10.33 12.87 4.21
N ALA A 102 11.17 13.78 4.73
CA ALA A 102 12.27 14.36 3.97
C ALA A 102 13.27 13.31 3.46
N TRP A 103 13.58 12.29 4.27
CA TRP A 103 14.48 11.20 3.88
C TRP A 103 13.90 10.33 2.76
N ILE A 104 12.60 10.00 2.78
CA ILE A 104 11.99 9.22 1.70
C ILE A 104 11.90 10.00 0.39
N ASP A 105 11.65 11.31 0.47
CA ASP A 105 11.53 12.16 -0.72
C ASP A 105 12.88 12.53 -1.34
N GLN A 106 13.83 12.94 -0.50
CA GLN A 106 15.06 13.61 -0.94
C GLN A 106 16.34 12.97 -0.37
N GLY A 107 16.22 11.96 0.49
CA GLY A 107 17.37 11.32 1.12
C GLY A 107 18.31 10.64 0.13
N LYS A 108 19.59 10.59 0.51
CA LYS A 108 20.71 10.05 -0.28
C LYS A 108 20.69 8.53 -0.47
N ALA A 109 19.83 7.82 0.27
CA ALA A 109 19.70 6.37 0.15
C ALA A 109 19.24 5.96 -1.25
N ALA A 110 19.64 4.76 -1.67
CA ALA A 110 19.19 4.16 -2.92
C ALA A 110 17.65 4.10 -2.98
N ARG A 111 17.11 4.19 -4.20
CA ARG A 111 15.66 4.24 -4.43
C ARG A 111 14.96 3.01 -3.86
N GLU A 112 15.53 1.83 -4.08
CA GLU A 112 15.01 0.55 -3.61
C GLU A 112 14.94 0.50 -2.07
N VAL A 113 15.94 1.05 -1.38
CA VAL A 113 15.95 1.12 0.09
C VAL A 113 14.83 2.02 0.61
N LYS A 114 14.61 3.18 -0.04
CA LYS A 114 13.51 4.07 0.32
C LYS A 114 12.15 3.42 0.06
N PHE A 115 12.03 2.66 -1.02
CA PHE A 115 10.81 1.93 -1.36
C PHE A 115 10.52 0.79 -0.39
N SER A 116 11.50 -0.05 -0.08
CA SER A 116 11.32 -1.14 0.88
C SER A 116 11.00 -0.61 2.29
N THR A 117 11.63 0.49 2.69
CA THR A 117 11.33 1.16 3.97
C THR A 117 9.90 1.69 4.01
N TRP A 118 9.45 2.32 2.92
CA TRP A 118 8.07 2.79 2.81
C TRP A 118 7.08 1.63 2.82
N ASP A 119 7.34 0.56 2.05
CA ASP A 119 6.48 -0.63 1.95
C ASP A 119 6.32 -1.32 3.30
N ARG A 120 7.41 -1.50 4.06
CA ARG A 120 7.37 -2.05 5.42
C ARG A 120 6.56 -1.15 6.38
N GLY A 121 6.66 0.16 6.23
CA GLY A 121 5.86 1.12 7.01
C GLY A 121 4.38 1.06 6.64
N TYR A 122 4.09 0.92 5.34
CA TYR A 122 2.75 0.80 4.81
C TYR A 122 2.06 -0.49 5.25
N GLU A 123 2.75 -1.63 5.17
CA GLU A 123 2.24 -2.93 5.63
C GLU A 123 1.79 -2.89 7.10
N ARG A 124 2.59 -2.26 7.99
CA ARG A 124 2.21 -2.07 9.40
C ARG A 124 1.03 -1.10 9.57
N TRP A 125 0.89 -0.12 8.68
CA TRP A 125 -0.12 0.93 8.78
C TRP A 125 -1.48 0.50 8.24
N VAL A 126 -1.51 -0.33 7.19
CA VAL A 126 -2.75 -0.80 6.54
C VAL A 126 -3.81 -1.31 7.52
N PRO A 127 -3.51 -2.25 8.44
CA PRO A 127 -4.53 -2.76 9.36
C PRO A 127 -5.05 -1.68 10.31
N VAL A 128 -4.16 -0.87 10.90
CA VAL A 128 -4.54 0.22 11.82
C VAL A 128 -5.40 1.27 11.10
N ARG A 129 -5.04 1.59 9.86
CA ARG A 129 -5.82 2.50 9.03
C ARG A 129 -7.20 1.94 8.72
N ALA A 130 -7.28 0.65 8.41
CA ALA A 130 -8.54 -0.02 8.11
C ALA A 130 -9.49 0.05 9.32
N GLU A 131 -8.98 -0.24 10.52
CA GLU A 131 -9.69 -0.07 11.79
C GLU A 131 -10.16 1.37 11.99
N LYS A 132 -9.28 2.37 11.82
CA LYS A 132 -9.62 3.79 11.99
C LYS A 132 -10.67 4.28 10.99
N MET A 133 -10.69 3.73 9.79
CA MET A 133 -11.66 4.10 8.76
C MET A 133 -12.92 3.24 8.78
N GLY A 134 -13.03 2.26 9.69
CA GLY A 134 -14.15 1.33 9.75
C GLY A 134 -14.23 0.40 8.53
N LEU A 135 -13.13 0.25 7.79
CA LEU A 135 -13.00 -0.68 6.68
C LEU A 135 -12.67 -2.06 7.25
N LYS A 136 -13.65 -2.76 7.83
CA LYS A 136 -13.49 -4.20 8.03
C LYS A 136 -13.41 -4.83 6.65
N GLU A 137 -12.39 -5.66 6.43
CA GLU A 137 -12.21 -6.41 5.18
C GLU A 137 -13.45 -7.28 4.96
N GLU A 138 -14.36 -6.81 4.10
CA GLU A 138 -15.25 -7.71 3.39
C GLU A 138 -14.38 -8.58 2.48
N GLU A 139 -14.18 -9.80 2.96
CA GLU A 139 -13.48 -10.90 2.34
C GLU A 139 -13.76 -10.99 0.84
N GLY A 140 -12.70 -11.19 0.06
CA GLY A 140 -12.75 -12.06 -1.10
C GLY A 140 -13.84 -11.76 -2.13
N ALA A 141 -13.82 -10.56 -2.73
CA ALA A 141 -14.33 -10.42 -4.09
C ALA A 141 -13.39 -11.20 -5.05
N VAL A 142 -13.52 -12.54 -5.03
CA VAL A 142 -13.25 -13.36 -6.20
C VAL A 142 -14.19 -12.82 -7.27
N LEU A 143 -13.65 -11.98 -8.14
CA LEU A 143 -14.28 -11.67 -9.41
C LEU A 143 -14.23 -12.95 -10.22
N ASP A 144 -15.18 -13.85 -9.99
CA ASP A 144 -15.44 -14.99 -10.88
C ASP A 144 -15.83 -14.41 -12.23
N SER A 145 -14.81 -14.24 -13.07
CA SER A 145 -14.97 -13.82 -14.44
C SER A 145 -15.19 -15.07 -15.27
N ASN A 146 -16.33 -15.75 -15.06
CA ASN A 146 -16.83 -16.73 -16.00
C ASN A 146 -18.33 -16.55 -16.27
N SER A 147 -18.68 -15.36 -16.75
CA SER A 147 -19.93 -15.16 -17.50
C SER A 147 -19.75 -15.71 -18.92
N GLY A 148 -19.79 -17.03 -19.05
CA GLY A 148 -19.96 -17.74 -20.31
C GLY A 148 -21.15 -18.68 -20.17
N GLY A 149 -22.30 -18.27 -20.69
CA GLY A 149 -23.48 -19.14 -20.73
C GLY A 149 -23.25 -20.30 -21.70
N ASP A 150 -23.55 -21.51 -21.26
CA ASP A 150 -24.31 -22.52 -22.00
C ASP A 150 -24.60 -23.69 -21.05
N GLY A 151 -25.89 -23.93 -20.80
CA GLY A 151 -26.35 -24.94 -19.88
C GLY A 151 -26.31 -26.34 -20.50
N VAL A 152 -25.64 -27.26 -19.81
CA VAL A 152 -25.99 -28.69 -19.84
C VAL A 152 -25.97 -29.21 -18.40
N ALA A 153 -27.15 -29.65 -17.95
CA ALA A 153 -27.35 -30.22 -16.62
C ALA A 153 -26.65 -31.57 -16.53
N LEU A 154 -25.68 -31.69 -15.61
CA LEU A 154 -25.19 -32.99 -15.14
C LEU A 154 -25.50 -33.15 -13.65
N ALA A 155 -26.14 -34.26 -13.33
CA ALA A 155 -26.77 -34.59 -12.05
C ALA A 155 -25.82 -34.55 -10.82
N PRO A 156 -26.35 -34.29 -9.61
CA PRO A 156 -25.56 -34.29 -8.39
C PRO A 156 -25.06 -35.70 -8.03
N ARG A 157 -23.76 -35.79 -7.72
CA ARG A 157 -23.12 -37.01 -7.19
C ARG A 157 -23.52 -37.19 -5.72
N PRO A 158 -23.85 -38.41 -5.25
CA PRO A 158 -24.26 -38.64 -3.88
C PRO A 158 -23.11 -38.45 -2.89
N GLN A 159 -23.45 -37.81 -1.78
CA GLN A 159 -22.68 -37.58 -0.58
C GLN A 159 -22.34 -38.94 0.06
N ARG A 160 -21.06 -39.28 0.20
CA ARG A 160 -20.66 -40.42 1.04
C ARG A 160 -20.58 -39.95 2.48
N GLU A 161 -21.34 -40.67 3.30
CA GLU A 161 -21.53 -40.46 4.72
C GLU A 161 -20.28 -40.79 5.53
N ALA A 162 -20.29 -40.27 6.75
CA ALA A 162 -19.30 -40.47 7.79
C ALA A 162 -19.15 -41.95 8.17
N VAL A 163 -17.92 -42.35 8.52
CA VAL A 163 -17.68 -43.47 9.42
C VAL A 163 -16.96 -42.92 10.64
N CYS A 164 -17.63 -43.06 11.77
CA CYS A 164 -17.14 -42.85 13.11
C CYS A 164 -16.81 -44.23 13.68
N ASP A 165 -15.55 -44.49 14.05
CA ASP A 165 -15.11 -45.60 14.92
C ASP A 165 -13.61 -45.32 15.20
N GLY A 166 -13.06 -45.29 16.40
CA GLY A 166 -13.56 -45.52 17.76
C GLY A 166 -12.38 -45.35 18.74
N ALA A 167 -12.72 -45.06 19.99
CA ALA A 167 -12.05 -45.41 21.26
C ALA A 167 -10.50 -45.29 21.45
N VAL A 168 -10.17 -44.54 22.50
CA VAL A 168 -8.89 -44.44 23.25
C VAL A 168 -8.71 -45.66 24.18
N PRO A 169 -7.48 -46.08 24.51
CA PRO A 169 -6.93 -45.88 25.87
C PRO A 169 -5.46 -45.41 25.83
N ALA A 170 -4.98 -44.45 26.64
CA ALA A 170 -4.72 -44.47 28.08
C ALA A 170 -3.70 -45.53 28.54
N ASP A 171 -2.63 -45.02 29.14
CA ASP A 171 -1.68 -45.63 30.09
C ASP A 171 -0.51 -46.51 29.59
N ALA A 172 0.71 -46.00 29.76
CA ALA A 172 1.86 -46.76 30.30
C ALA A 172 3.05 -45.85 30.65
N ASP A 173 3.24 -45.67 31.96
CA ASP A 173 4.48 -45.29 32.65
C ASP A 173 5.74 -46.02 32.17
N ALA A 174 6.86 -45.28 32.06
CA ALA A 174 8.21 -45.67 32.53
C ALA A 174 9.18 -44.49 32.34
N ARG A 175 9.55 -43.78 33.42
CA ARG A 175 10.83 -43.90 34.16
C ARG A 175 12.06 -43.60 33.26
N ASN A 176 12.60 -42.39 33.32
CA ASN A 176 13.58 -41.89 34.31
C ASN A 176 14.91 -42.64 34.25
N ASP A 177 15.97 -41.91 33.91
CA ASP A 177 17.22 -41.77 34.68
C ASP A 177 18.02 -40.66 33.93
N GLY A 178 18.30 -39.50 34.52
CA GLY A 178 19.32 -39.35 35.56
C GLY A 178 20.70 -39.35 34.87
N VAL A 179 21.60 -38.39 35.03
CA VAL A 179 21.97 -37.59 36.20
C VAL A 179 23.00 -36.58 35.64
N SER A 180 22.81 -35.28 35.83
CA SER A 180 23.45 -34.44 36.87
C SER A 180 24.91 -34.10 36.55
N ALA A 181 25.26 -32.82 36.37
CA ALA A 181 25.31 -31.72 37.34
C ALA A 181 26.67 -31.59 38.04
N GLY A 182 27.01 -30.33 38.33
CA GLY A 182 28.05 -29.92 39.26
C GLY A 182 29.37 -29.56 38.57
N ALA A 183 30.10 -28.52 38.96
CA ALA A 183 29.95 -27.59 40.08
C ALA A 183 30.86 -26.37 39.75
N ALA A 184 30.50 -25.16 40.19
CA ALA A 184 31.12 -24.44 41.31
C ALA A 184 32.63 -24.13 41.08
N GLU A 185 33.03 -22.88 40.85
CA GLU A 185 33.28 -21.79 41.81
C GLU A 185 34.79 -21.46 41.81
N ASP A 186 35.12 -20.29 42.36
CA ASP A 186 36.47 -19.71 42.57
C ASP A 186 37.05 -18.94 41.37
N SER A 187 37.64 -17.76 41.45
CA SER A 187 37.70 -16.67 42.43
C SER A 187 38.43 -15.50 41.75
N GLU A 188 38.22 -14.29 42.26
CA GLU A 188 39.26 -13.26 42.40
C GLU A 188 39.95 -12.70 41.13
N GLN A 189 39.49 -11.54 40.65
CA GLN A 189 40.41 -10.41 40.52
C GLN A 189 39.65 -9.07 40.52
N ARG A 190 39.74 -8.37 41.66
CA ARG A 190 39.58 -6.93 41.73
C ARG A 190 40.83 -6.28 41.13
N GLN A 191 40.66 -5.24 40.33
CA GLN A 191 41.56 -4.10 40.42
C GLN A 191 40.81 -2.79 40.21
N ALA A 192 40.93 -1.94 41.22
CA ALA A 192 40.47 -0.57 41.27
C ALA A 192 41.58 0.38 40.80
N VAL A 193 41.20 1.47 40.14
CA VAL A 193 41.94 2.76 40.08
C VAL A 193 40.88 3.80 39.66
N CYS A 194 40.30 4.55 40.61
CA CYS A 194 40.77 5.78 41.25
C CYS A 194 40.64 7.03 40.36
N LEU A 195 39.89 7.99 40.90
CA LEU A 195 39.61 9.34 40.42
C LEU A 195 40.87 10.20 40.34
N GLY A 196 40.88 11.12 39.38
CA GLY A 196 41.75 12.29 39.27
C GLY A 196 41.12 13.28 38.31
#